data_AF-A0AAW8DME6-F1
#
_entry.id   AF-A0AAW8DME6-F1
#
_cell.length_a   1.000
_cell.length_b   1.000
_cell.length_c   1.000
_cell.angle_alpha   90.00
_cell.angle_beta   90.00
_cell.angle_gamma   90.00
#
_symmetry.space_group_name_H-M   'P 1'
#
loop_
_entity.id
_entity.type
_entity.pdbx_description
1 polymer ?
#
loop_
_entity_poly.entity_id
_entity_poly.type
_entity_poly.pdbx_seq_one_letter_code
_entity_poly.pdbx_strand_id
1 'polypeptide(L)'
;MSAQLLPRQLREASTKMGGRLIEIGTEVFPSAELEEYRAMVTTGGAAGHQPLAFAVVARSLGVPFEEALAAYLFAAVTSLTQNAVRAIPLGQNSGQRLLRKAHDDVSAAVEHVRRLSWDDFGAVSPGLEISQMRHEWQRARMFMS
;
A
#
# COMPACT_ATOMS: atom_id res chain seq x y z
N MET A 1 -6.52 11.30 -1.52
CA MET A 1 -6.50 9.83 -1.69
C MET A 1 -7.89 9.21 -1.56
N SER A 2 -8.63 9.43 -0.47
CA SER A 2 -9.93 8.76 -0.24
C SER A 2 -10.96 8.92 -1.36
N ALA A 3 -11.05 10.12 -1.97
CA ALA A 3 -11.94 10.39 -3.09
C ALA A 3 -11.58 9.62 -4.38
N GLN A 4 -10.30 9.28 -4.56
CA GLN A 4 -9.79 8.58 -5.74
C GLN A 4 -9.79 7.05 -5.58
N LEU A 5 -9.96 6.52 -4.36
CA LEU A 5 -10.12 5.07 -4.14
C LEU A 5 -11.61 4.74 -4.18
N LEU A 6 -12.12 4.44 -5.37
CA LEU A 6 -13.55 4.19 -5.57
C LEU A 6 -14.05 2.91 -4.85
N PRO A 7 -13.35 1.76 -4.87
CA PRO A 7 -13.83 0.55 -4.21
C PRO A 7 -13.88 0.71 -2.69
N ARG A 8 -15.08 0.53 -2.11
CA ARG A 8 -15.33 0.72 -0.67
C ARG A 8 -14.43 -0.16 0.20
N GLN A 9 -14.39 -1.46 -0.09
CA GLN A 9 -13.59 -2.43 0.68
C GLN A 9 -12.09 -2.06 0.70
N LEU A 10 -11.56 -1.59 -0.44
CA LEU A 10 -10.16 -1.17 -0.53
C LEU A 10 -9.91 0.12 0.28
N ARG A 11 -10.82 1.08 0.21
CA ARG A 11 -10.72 2.33 0.98
C ARG A 11 -10.70 2.06 2.48
N GLU A 12 -11.63 1.22 2.97
CA GLU A 12 -11.71 0.81 4.38
C GLU A 12 -10.50 0.01 4.83
N ALA A 13 -10.03 -0.94 4.00
CA ALA A 13 -8.82 -1.70 4.30
C ALA A 13 -7.59 -0.79 4.40
N SER A 14 -7.48 0.18 3.50
CA SER A 14 -6.36 1.13 3.46
C SER A 14 -6.31 2.04 4.70
N THR A 15 -7.44 2.56 5.16
CA THR A 15 -7.49 3.38 6.40
C THR A 15 -7.28 2.52 7.65
N LYS A 16 -7.84 1.30 7.69
CA LYS A 16 -7.63 0.37 8.82
C LYS A 16 -6.16 -0.03 8.97
N MET A 17 -5.51 -0.40 7.88
CA MET A 17 -4.07 -0.73 7.90
C MET A 17 -3.22 0.48 8.28
N GLY A 18 -3.55 1.66 7.76
CA GLY A 18 -2.85 2.90 8.08
C GLY A 18 -2.99 3.31 9.54
N GLY A 19 -4.18 3.23 10.12
CA GLY A 19 -4.38 3.43 11.56
C GLY A 19 -3.50 2.51 12.39
N ARG A 20 -3.47 1.21 12.04
CA ARG A 20 -2.62 0.23 12.74
C ARG A 20 -1.13 0.53 12.59
N LEU A 21 -0.69 0.99 11.41
CA LEU A 21 0.70 1.37 11.19
C LEU A 21 1.09 2.62 11.97
N ILE A 22 0.19 3.61 12.09
CA ILE A 22 0.43 4.80 12.91
C ILE A 22 0.58 4.41 14.39
N GLU A 23 -0.29 3.54 14.91
CA GLU A 23 -0.18 3.02 16.29
C GLU A 23 1.17 2.36 16.53
N ILE A 24 1.52 1.36 15.72
CA ILE A 24 2.79 0.63 15.84
C ILE A 24 3.98 1.57 15.68
N GLY A 25 3.94 2.44 14.67
CA GLY A 25 5.01 3.38 14.40
C GLY A 25 5.24 4.33 15.57
N THR A 26 4.17 4.81 16.21
CA THR A 26 4.32 5.77 17.32
C THR A 26 4.85 5.09 18.58
N GLU A 27 4.49 3.82 18.78
CA GLU A 27 4.98 3.01 19.90
C GLU A 27 6.46 2.61 19.72
N VAL A 28 6.83 2.17 18.52
CA VAL A 28 8.17 1.59 18.24
C VAL A 28 9.18 2.64 17.79
N PHE A 29 8.74 3.69 17.09
CA PHE A 29 9.57 4.73 16.48
C PHE A 29 9.01 6.14 16.79
N PRO A 30 8.99 6.54 18.07
CA PRO A 30 8.42 7.82 18.48
C PRO A 30 9.14 8.99 17.79
N SER A 31 8.36 9.87 17.17
CA SER A 31 8.86 11.02 16.42
C SER A 31 7.80 12.13 16.35
N ALA A 32 8.25 13.38 16.25
CA ALA A 32 7.35 14.54 16.20
C ALA A 32 6.45 14.51 14.95
N GLU A 33 7.00 14.09 13.81
CA GLU A 33 6.30 13.99 12.53
C GLU A 33 5.18 12.95 12.58
N LEU A 34 5.41 11.82 13.24
CA LEU A 34 4.41 10.78 13.36
C LEU A 34 3.32 11.14 14.37
N GLU A 35 3.69 11.84 15.44
CA GLU A 35 2.75 12.40 16.40
C GLU A 35 1.83 13.45 15.76
N GLU A 36 2.38 14.35 14.95
CA GLU A 36 1.62 15.33 14.17
C GLU A 36 0.67 14.63 13.19
N TYR A 37 1.14 13.62 12.46
CA TYR A 37 0.30 12.87 11.54
C TYR A 37 -0.82 12.10 12.27
N ARG A 38 -0.50 11.49 13.42
CA ARG A 38 -1.49 10.83 14.28
C ARG A 38 -2.56 11.83 14.73
N ALA A 39 -2.17 13.01 15.20
CA ALA A 39 -3.10 14.06 15.62
C ALA A 39 -4.00 14.51 14.45
N MET A 40 -3.46 14.68 13.24
CA MET A 40 -4.27 14.98 12.05
C MET A 40 -5.30 13.88 11.74
N VAL A 41 -4.92 12.61 11.89
CA VAL A 41 -5.86 11.49 11.68
C VAL A 41 -6.94 11.46 12.76
N THR A 42 -6.58 11.62 14.03
CA THR A 42 -7.53 11.60 15.15
C THR A 42 -8.51 12.77 15.12
N THR A 43 -8.07 13.94 14.67
CA THR A 43 -8.92 15.14 14.54
C THR A 43 -9.72 15.20 13.23
N GLY A 44 -9.54 14.22 12.33
CA GLY A 44 -10.24 14.16 11.05
C GLY A 44 -9.63 15.04 9.95
N GLY A 45 -8.48 15.67 10.18
CA GLY A 45 -7.72 16.41 9.16
C GLY A 45 -7.06 15.51 8.10
N ALA A 46 -6.88 14.22 8.39
CA ALA A 46 -6.42 13.21 7.44
C ALA A 46 -7.16 11.88 7.61
N ALA A 47 -7.28 11.09 6.54
CA ALA A 47 -7.95 9.79 6.59
C ALA A 47 -7.07 8.65 7.13
N GLY A 48 -5.75 8.84 7.22
CA GLY A 48 -4.84 7.81 7.74
C GLY A 48 -4.63 6.62 6.80
N HIS A 49 -4.52 6.83 5.49
CA HIS A 49 -4.28 5.74 4.53
C HIS A 49 -2.88 5.12 4.68
N GLN A 50 -2.78 3.80 4.52
CA GLN A 50 -1.53 3.04 4.71
C GLN A 50 -0.30 3.57 3.97
N PRO A 51 -0.34 3.96 2.67
CA PRO A 51 0.85 4.48 2.00
C PRO A 51 1.36 5.78 2.63
N LEU A 52 0.45 6.64 3.09
CA LEU A 52 0.81 7.91 3.74
C LEU A 52 1.38 7.66 5.14
N ALA A 53 0.77 6.75 5.91
CA ALA A 53 1.30 6.34 7.21
C ALA A 53 2.72 5.77 7.07
N PHE A 54 2.95 4.89 6.08
CA PHE A 54 4.27 4.34 5.79
C PHE A 54 5.28 5.43 5.43
N ALA A 55 4.90 6.37 4.56
CA ALA A 55 5.78 7.47 4.15
C ALA A 55 6.19 8.35 5.35
N VAL A 56 5.27 8.64 6.27
CA VAL A 56 5.57 9.43 7.48
C VAL A 56 6.55 8.68 8.38
N VAL A 57 6.33 7.38 8.63
CA VAL A 57 7.26 6.53 9.41
C VAL A 57 8.64 6.47 8.75
N ALA A 58 8.71 6.22 7.45
CA ALA A 58 9.98 6.14 6.74
C ALA A 58 10.74 7.47 6.79
N ARG A 59 10.02 8.59 6.62
CA ARG A 59 10.59 9.93 6.72
C ARG A 59 11.09 10.24 8.14
N SER A 60 10.34 9.88 9.18
CA SER A 60 10.76 10.15 10.57
C SER A 60 12.00 9.34 10.97
N LEU A 61 12.25 8.23 10.30
CA LEU A 61 13.47 7.42 10.43
C LEU A 61 14.63 7.90 9.54
N GLY A 62 14.44 8.94 8.74
CA GLY A 62 15.45 9.45 7.82
C GLY A 62 15.75 8.53 6.63
N VAL A 63 14.83 7.61 6.29
CA VAL A 63 15.01 6.70 5.16
C VAL A 63 14.93 7.50 3.85
N PRO A 64 15.91 7.36 2.94
CA PRO A 64 15.88 8.02 1.64
C PRO A 64 14.61 7.66 0.85
N PHE A 65 14.08 8.62 0.10
CA PHE A 65 12.83 8.46 -0.65
C PHE A 65 12.80 7.21 -1.54
N GLU A 66 13.88 6.97 -2.29
CA GLU A 66 13.98 5.84 -3.21
C GLU A 66 13.97 4.50 -2.47
N GLU A 67 14.67 4.41 -1.34
CA GLU A 67 14.69 3.22 -0.48
C GLU A 67 13.32 2.96 0.16
N ALA A 68 12.68 4.00 0.67
CA ALA A 68 11.34 3.91 1.24
C ALA A 68 10.31 3.45 0.18
N LEU A 69 10.37 4.02 -1.02
CA LEU A 69 9.47 3.66 -2.12
C LEU A 69 9.72 2.22 -2.58
N ALA A 70 10.98 1.82 -2.77
CA ALA A 70 11.34 0.46 -3.15
C ALA A 70 10.85 -0.56 -2.11
N ALA A 71 11.07 -0.28 -0.82
CA ALA A 71 10.61 -1.14 0.26
C ALA A 71 9.08 -1.27 0.27
N TYR A 72 8.35 -0.15 0.10
CA TYR A 72 6.89 -0.16 0.05
C TYR A 72 6.36 -0.99 -1.13
N LEU A 73 6.89 -0.75 -2.34
CA LEU A 73 6.47 -1.45 -3.55
C LEU A 73 6.80 -2.95 -3.46
N PHE A 74 7.99 -3.29 -2.97
CA PHE A 74 8.39 -4.69 -2.82
C PHE A 74 7.54 -5.43 -1.77
N ALA A 75 7.19 -4.76 -0.67
CA ALA A 75 6.26 -5.32 0.32
C ALA A 75 4.86 -5.57 -0.28
N ALA A 76 4.36 -4.65 -1.12
CA ALA A 76 3.09 -4.82 -1.82
C ALA A 76 3.13 -6.03 -2.79
N VAL A 77 4.17 -6.14 -3.61
CA VAL A 77 4.33 -7.28 -4.53
C VAL A 77 4.52 -8.61 -3.78
N THR A 78 5.21 -8.57 -2.63
CA THR A 78 5.34 -9.74 -1.75
C THR A 78 3.98 -10.22 -1.26
N SER A 79 3.13 -9.31 -0.77
CA SER A 79 1.78 -9.64 -0.33
C SER A 79 0.91 -10.20 -1.47
N LEU A 80 0.95 -9.57 -2.66
CA LEU A 80 0.20 -10.04 -3.83
C LEU A 80 0.67 -11.44 -4.29
N THR A 81 1.98 -11.69 -4.25
CA THR A 81 2.55 -12.99 -4.61
C THR A 81 2.11 -14.08 -3.63
N GLN A 82 2.10 -13.78 -2.33
CA GLN A 82 1.60 -14.71 -1.30
C GLN A 82 0.11 -15.02 -1.49
N ASN A 83 -0.69 -14.02 -1.88
CA ASN A 83 -2.10 -14.23 -2.22
C ASN A 83 -2.25 -15.12 -3.46
N ALA A 84 -1.46 -14.88 -4.51
CA ALA A 84 -1.49 -15.69 -5.73
C ALA A 84 -1.07 -17.15 -5.50
N VAL A 85 -0.05 -17.38 -4.66
CA VAL A 85 0.38 -18.73 -4.26
C VAL A 85 -0.76 -19.52 -3.62
N ARG A 86 -1.58 -18.86 -2.78
CA ARG A 86 -2.74 -19.49 -2.12
C ARG A 86 -3.95 -19.63 -3.05
N ALA A 87 -4.19 -18.64 -3.91
CA ALA A 87 -5.41 -18.54 -4.71
C ALA A 87 -5.36 -19.35 -6.02
N ILE A 88 -4.18 -19.46 -6.65
CA ILE A 88 -3.96 -20.13 -7.96
C ILE A 88 -3.27 -21.50 -7.79
N PRO A 89 -3.19 -22.03 -6.57
CA PRO A 89 -2.23 -23.05 -6.12
C PRO A 89 -0.82 -23.05 -6.75
N LEU A 90 -0.13 -21.91 -6.79
CA LEU A 90 1.27 -21.90 -7.24
C LEU A 90 2.18 -22.55 -6.18
N GLY A 91 3.19 -23.32 -6.60
CA GLY A 91 4.20 -23.83 -5.68
C GLY A 91 5.04 -22.70 -5.06
N GLN A 92 5.52 -22.87 -3.82
CA GLN A 92 6.32 -21.87 -3.09
C GLN A 92 7.55 -21.40 -3.89
N ASN A 93 8.24 -22.34 -4.55
CA ASN A 93 9.39 -22.02 -5.40
C ASN A 93 9.01 -21.14 -6.61
N SER A 94 7.80 -21.28 -7.13
CA SER A 94 7.29 -20.39 -8.19
C SER A 94 7.03 -18.99 -7.65
N GLY A 95 6.49 -18.87 -6.44
CA GLY A 95 6.33 -17.58 -5.75
C GLY A 95 7.68 -16.87 -5.57
N GLN A 96 8.71 -17.57 -5.10
CA GLN A 96 10.05 -16.99 -4.94
C GLN A 96 10.68 -16.56 -6.27
N ARG A 97 10.50 -17.34 -7.34
CA ARG A 97 10.94 -16.93 -8.69
C ARG A 97 10.22 -15.67 -9.17
N LEU A 98 8.94 -15.50 -8.84
CA LEU A 98 8.20 -14.28 -9.17
C LEU A 98 8.75 -13.07 -8.40
N LEU A 99 9.00 -13.21 -7.09
CA LEU A 99 9.59 -12.13 -6.30
C LEU A 99 10.98 -11.73 -6.78
N ARG A 100 11.78 -12.69 -7.23
CA ARG A 100 13.09 -12.39 -7.83
C ARG A 100 12.96 -11.53 -9.10
N LYS A 101 11.97 -11.82 -9.95
CA LYS A 101 11.71 -11.02 -11.16
C LYS A 101 11.15 -9.64 -10.84
N ALA A 102 10.28 -9.56 -9.84
CA ALA A 102 9.67 -8.31 -9.41
C ALA A 102 10.67 -7.26 -8.92
N HIS A 103 11.89 -7.67 -8.54
CA HIS A 103 12.94 -6.73 -8.16
C HIS A 103 13.22 -5.72 -9.29
N ASP A 104 13.34 -6.19 -10.52
CA ASP A 104 13.63 -5.32 -11.68
C ASP A 104 12.43 -4.41 -11.99
N ASP A 105 11.21 -4.93 -11.85
CA ASP A 105 9.97 -4.16 -12.03
C ASP A 105 9.83 -3.07 -10.95
N VAL A 106 10.19 -3.36 -9.70
CA VAL A 106 10.19 -2.39 -8.60
C VAL A 106 11.21 -1.29 -8.87
N SER A 107 12.43 -1.63 -9.29
CA SER A 107 13.45 -0.63 -9.66
C SER A 107 12.95 0.26 -10.81
N ALA A 108 12.34 -0.32 -11.85
CA ALA A 108 11.77 0.45 -12.95
C ALA A 108 10.61 1.36 -12.50
N ALA A 109 9.77 0.89 -11.57
CA ALA A 109 8.68 1.68 -11.00
C ALA A 109 9.17 2.85 -10.15
N VAL A 110 10.23 2.67 -9.35
CA VAL A 110 10.87 3.75 -8.59
C VAL A 110 11.35 4.86 -9.53
N GLU A 111 12.04 4.50 -10.61
CA GLU A 111 12.49 5.46 -11.62
C GLU A 111 11.32 6.13 -12.35
N HIS A 112 10.24 5.39 -12.61
CA HIS A 112 9.05 5.95 -13.24
C HIS A 112 8.35 7.00 -12.37
N VAL A 113 8.19 6.72 -11.07
CA VAL A 113 7.53 7.63 -10.12
C VAL A 113 8.21 9.00 -10.08
N ARG A 114 9.54 9.07 -10.26
CA ARG A 114 10.28 10.35 -10.30
C ARG A 114 9.89 11.25 -11.47
N ARG A 115 9.28 10.70 -12.51
CA ARG A 115 8.84 11.43 -13.71
C ARG A 115 7.36 11.82 -13.65
N LEU A 116 6.63 11.36 -12.63
CA LEU A 116 5.22 11.69 -12.45
C LEU A 116 5.06 13.10 -11.90
N SER A 117 3.96 13.72 -12.28
CA SER A 117 3.54 15.05 -11.89
C SER A 117 2.22 15.01 -11.11
N TRP A 118 1.73 16.18 -10.72
CA TRP A 118 0.41 16.29 -10.10
C TRP A 118 -0.73 15.90 -11.04
N ASP A 119 -0.54 16.02 -12.36
CA ASP A 119 -1.56 15.63 -13.35
C ASP A 119 -1.75 14.11 -13.41
N ASP A 120 -0.74 13.34 -12.97
CA ASP A 120 -0.80 11.88 -12.88
C ASP A 120 -1.45 11.41 -11.57
N PHE A 121 -1.70 12.33 -10.62
CA PHE A 121 -2.25 11.98 -9.32
C PHE A 121 -3.71 11.52 -9.43
N GLY A 122 -3.95 10.27 -9.01
CA GLY A 122 -5.28 9.66 -9.12
C GLY A 122 -5.49 8.89 -10.43
N ALA A 123 -4.47 8.74 -11.27
CA ALA A 123 -4.49 7.75 -12.34
C ALA A 123 -4.67 6.34 -11.73
N VAL A 124 -5.70 5.63 -12.20
CA VAL A 124 -6.07 4.29 -11.74
C VAL A 124 -6.28 3.36 -12.93
N SER A 125 -6.28 2.05 -12.69
CA SER A 125 -6.69 1.06 -13.68
C SER A 125 -8.18 0.77 -13.54
N PRO A 126 -9.05 1.23 -14.46
CA PRO A 126 -10.50 1.08 -14.31
C PRO A 126 -10.92 -0.39 -14.22
N GLY A 127 -10.23 -1.27 -14.96
CA GLY A 127 -10.47 -2.72 -14.91
C GLY A 127 -10.18 -3.31 -13.53
N LEU A 128 -9.11 -2.84 -12.86
CA LEU A 128 -8.78 -3.27 -11.51
C LEU A 128 -9.83 -2.78 -10.49
N GLU A 129 -10.23 -1.51 -10.57
CA GLU A 129 -11.24 -0.96 -9.66
C GLU A 129 -12.58 -1.68 -9.79
N ILE A 130 -13.04 -1.94 -11.02
CA ILE A 130 -14.28 -2.68 -11.26
C ILE A 130 -14.16 -4.10 -10.71
N SER A 131 -13.01 -4.77 -10.88
CA SER A 131 -12.78 -6.10 -10.31
C SER A 131 -12.86 -6.09 -8.78
N GLN A 132 -12.29 -5.06 -8.13
CA GLN A 132 -12.34 -4.88 -6.68
C GLN A 132 -13.76 -4.59 -6.18
N MET A 133 -14.54 -3.79 -6.91
CA MET A 133 -15.96 -3.57 -6.59
C MET A 133 -16.78 -4.86 -6.72
N ARG A 134 -16.49 -5.69 -7.74
CA ARG A 134 -17.15 -7.00 -7.91
C ARG A 134 -16.79 -8.00 -6.82
N HIS A 135 -15.58 -7.92 -6.27
CA HIS A 135 -15.15 -8.78 -5.16
C HIS A 135 -16.09 -8.67 -3.94
N GLU A 136 -16.66 -7.50 -3.71
CA GLU A 136 -17.66 -7.29 -2.65
C GLU A 136 -18.88 -8.21 -2.77
N TRP A 137 -19.26 -8.57 -4.00
CA TRP A 137 -20.46 -9.35 -4.33
C TRP A 137 -20.18 -10.83 -4.58
N GLN A 138 -18.94 -11.29 -4.42
CA GLN A 138 -18.59 -12.70 -4.63
C GLN A 138 -19.18 -13.58 -3.51
N ARG A 139 -19.88 -14.65 -3.90
CA ARG A 139 -20.56 -15.58 -2.98
C ARG A 139 -19.59 -16.41 -2.13
N ALA A 140 -18.43 -16.76 -2.67
CA ALA A 140 -17.37 -17.46 -1.97
C ALA A 140 -16.08 -16.64 -2.07
N ARG A 141 -15.47 -16.32 -0.94
CA ARG A 141 -14.29 -15.44 -0.86
C ARG A 141 -13.22 -16.04 0.02
N MET A 142 -11.99 -16.04 -0.47
CA MET A 142 -10.80 -16.45 0.28
C MET A 142 -10.13 -15.26 1.00
N PHE A 143 -10.40 -14.03 0.54
CA PHE A 143 -9.82 -12.79 1.05
C PHE A 143 -10.90 -11.77 1.42
N MET A 144 -10.54 -10.79 2.24
CA MET A 144 -11.47 -9.80 2.78
C MET A 144 -11.80 -8.66 1.81
N SER A 145 -10.90 -8.36 0.87
CA SER A 145 -10.97 -7.29 -0.11
C SER A 145 -10.10 -7.61 -1.32
#